data_AF-A0A1H7B8W3-F1
#
_entry.id   AF-A0A1H7B8W3-F1
#
_cell.length_a   1.000
_cell.length_b   1.000
_cell.length_c   1.000
_cell.angle_alpha   90.00
_cell.angle_beta   90.00
_cell.angle_gamma   90.00
#
_symmetry.space_group_name_H-M   'P 1'
#
loop_
_entity.id
_entity.type
_entity.pdbx_description
1 polymer ?
#
loop_
_entity_poly.entity_id
_entity_poly.type
_entity_poly.pdbx_seq_one_letter_code
_entity_poly.pdbx_strand_id
1 'polypeptide(L)'
;MNRHHDFWRLSGGKRFVETVRAGSRERRSILIHEPFDPRPLAAAIGDLTRDQGLDGLCEIDGSQPSASLCHHLQSKFDPIASTIDGFAFGLNYAVILAWNVAATSVLLEELSSFARSCAVRGEMSAPVVIIVSRIPIDHCTQPVWEKLEARGILGPHDGVGFAAGAGRGIQTFEHRLKTSVAVEVGAWDLDIIERILSMSTHRATRPDAHLDAWSDPRADAWRDDRPSWTAGSLDEWGGEACVHPLYLAVNKPALLTKRVWRGQVAVLFPWLEEFRQTVIRTYRRQLRPDDLSYGGDVESLDWGPVCWQLGRAGVDRSALDAIHAGRKIRNDLAHGRPVDWSAVQSFEADINKVGLLR
;
A
#
# COMPACT_ATOMS: atom_id res chain seq x y z
N MET A 1 -5.93 11.57 -13.77
CA MET A 1 -4.98 10.43 -13.79
C MET A 1 -5.78 9.15 -13.58
N ASN A 2 -5.52 8.12 -14.38
CA ASN A 2 -6.20 6.84 -14.25
C ASN A 2 -5.49 6.06 -13.11
N ARG A 3 -5.99 6.24 -11.88
CA ARG A 3 -5.31 6.03 -10.57
C ARG A 3 -4.72 4.64 -10.39
N HIS A 4 -5.33 3.67 -11.04
CA HIS A 4 -4.93 2.28 -11.00
C HIS A 4 -3.78 1.90 -11.95
N HIS A 5 -3.46 2.72 -12.95
CA HIS A 5 -2.34 2.44 -13.85
C HIS A 5 -0.98 2.67 -13.17
N ASP A 6 -0.91 3.58 -12.20
CA ASP A 6 0.36 3.88 -11.54
C ASP A 6 0.80 2.77 -10.57
N PHE A 7 -0.14 2.01 -9.99
CA PHE A 7 0.14 0.82 -9.18
C PHE A 7 1.09 -0.16 -9.90
N TRP A 8 0.76 -0.51 -11.14
CA TRP A 8 1.49 -1.51 -11.92
C TRP A 8 2.81 -0.99 -12.48
N ARG A 9 3.08 0.31 -12.32
CA ARG A 9 4.34 0.95 -12.67
C ARG A 9 5.32 1.01 -11.50
N LEU A 10 4.86 0.79 -10.27
CA LEU A 10 5.72 0.65 -9.10
C LEU A 10 6.58 -0.60 -9.23
N SER A 11 7.66 -0.69 -8.45
CA SER A 11 8.66 -1.75 -8.63
C SER A 11 8.06 -3.13 -8.37
N GLY A 12 7.27 -3.26 -7.30
CA GLY A 12 6.54 -4.48 -6.95
C GLY A 12 5.52 -4.89 -8.02
N GLY A 13 4.63 -3.96 -8.40
CA GLY A 13 3.64 -4.16 -9.45
C GLY A 13 4.27 -4.56 -10.78
N LYS A 14 5.30 -3.84 -11.23
CA LYS A 14 6.03 -4.13 -12.47
C LYS A 14 6.64 -5.53 -12.45
N ARG A 15 7.30 -5.92 -11.35
CA ARG A 15 7.91 -7.25 -11.20
C ARG A 15 6.86 -8.37 -11.26
N PHE A 16 5.69 -8.16 -10.68
CA PHE A 16 4.59 -9.13 -10.78
C PHE A 16 4.14 -9.30 -12.23
N VAL A 17 3.92 -8.20 -12.95
CA VAL A 17 3.51 -8.29 -14.36
C VAL A 17 4.61 -8.89 -15.25
N GLU A 18 5.88 -8.63 -14.96
CA GLU A 18 7.01 -9.29 -15.63
C GLU A 18 7.04 -10.80 -15.37
N THR A 19 6.67 -11.24 -14.16
CA THR A 19 6.51 -12.67 -13.83
C THR A 19 5.41 -13.30 -14.68
N VAL A 20 4.23 -12.66 -14.75
CA VAL A 20 3.12 -13.12 -15.62
C VAL A 20 3.58 -13.22 -17.07
N ARG A 21 4.27 -12.18 -17.55
CA ARG A 21 4.81 -12.14 -18.92
C ARG A 21 5.81 -13.25 -19.18
N ALA A 22 6.69 -13.56 -18.23
CA ALA A 22 7.66 -14.65 -18.35
C ALA A 22 6.95 -16.01 -18.46
N GLY A 23 5.98 -16.29 -17.58
CA GLY A 23 5.18 -17.52 -17.64
C GLY A 23 4.41 -17.65 -18.96
N SER A 24 3.84 -16.55 -19.48
CA SER A 24 3.20 -16.54 -20.80
C SER A 24 4.19 -16.85 -21.93
N ARG A 25 5.41 -16.29 -21.91
CA ARG A 25 6.44 -16.62 -22.93
C ARG A 25 6.83 -18.10 -22.93
N GLU A 26 6.76 -18.74 -21.77
CA GLU A 26 6.95 -20.18 -21.62
C GLU A 26 5.70 -21.00 -22.02
N ARG A 27 4.71 -20.37 -22.65
CA ARG A 27 3.44 -20.94 -23.13
C ARG A 27 2.60 -21.59 -22.02
N ARG A 28 2.71 -21.10 -20.80
CA ARG A 28 1.88 -21.54 -19.68
C ARG A 28 0.59 -20.74 -19.67
N SER A 29 -0.53 -21.41 -19.43
CA SER A 29 -1.79 -20.74 -19.12
C SER A 29 -1.77 -20.35 -17.65
N ILE A 30 -2.06 -19.09 -17.36
CA ILE A 30 -1.91 -18.51 -16.03
C ILE A 30 -3.29 -18.15 -15.48
N LEU A 31 -3.58 -18.59 -14.26
CA LEU A 31 -4.76 -18.19 -13.51
C LEU A 31 -4.31 -17.31 -12.33
N ILE A 32 -4.69 -16.03 -12.37
CA ILE A 32 -4.35 -15.05 -11.34
C ILE A 32 -5.57 -14.81 -10.46
N HIS A 33 -5.39 -14.92 -9.15
CA HIS A 33 -6.38 -14.49 -8.17
C HIS A 33 -6.06 -13.09 -7.67
N GLU A 34 -6.99 -12.16 -7.90
CA GLU A 34 -6.91 -10.75 -7.52
C GLU A 34 -8.20 -10.36 -6.77
N PRO A 35 -8.22 -10.38 -5.43
CA PRO A 35 -9.43 -10.16 -4.63
C PRO A 35 -9.89 -8.69 -4.59
N PHE A 36 -9.04 -7.75 -5.01
CA PHE A 36 -9.35 -6.32 -5.13
C PHE A 36 -9.93 -6.04 -6.51
N ASP A 37 -9.62 -4.92 -7.17
CA ASP A 37 -10.05 -4.68 -8.55
C ASP A 37 -9.04 -5.27 -9.55
N PRO A 38 -9.40 -6.26 -10.39
CA PRO A 38 -8.52 -6.88 -11.36
C PRO A 38 -8.45 -6.10 -12.68
N ARG A 39 -9.37 -5.15 -12.95
CA ARG A 39 -9.31 -4.33 -14.19
C ARG A 39 -7.97 -3.61 -14.35
N PRO A 40 -7.41 -2.97 -13.31
CA PRO A 40 -6.05 -2.44 -13.30
C PRO A 40 -4.99 -3.43 -13.78
N LEU A 41 -5.00 -4.64 -13.20
CA LEU A 41 -4.02 -5.69 -13.52
C LEU A 41 -4.18 -6.16 -14.97
N ALA A 42 -5.43 -6.36 -15.40
CA ALA A 42 -5.77 -6.77 -16.75
C ALA A 42 -5.29 -5.74 -17.78
N ALA A 43 -5.50 -4.45 -17.49
CA ALA A 43 -5.01 -3.36 -18.32
C ALA A 43 -3.47 -3.33 -18.38
N ALA A 44 -2.78 -3.51 -17.25
CA ALA A 44 -1.32 -3.52 -17.20
C ALA A 44 -0.70 -4.71 -17.95
N ILE A 45 -1.27 -5.91 -17.81
CA ILE A 45 -0.89 -7.09 -18.60
C ILE A 45 -1.17 -6.83 -20.08
N GLY A 46 -2.35 -6.29 -20.40
CA GLY A 46 -2.78 -5.99 -21.77
C GLY A 46 -1.93 -4.94 -22.47
N ASP A 47 -1.46 -3.91 -21.77
CA ASP A 47 -0.50 -2.92 -22.27
C ASP A 47 0.82 -3.61 -22.66
N LEU A 48 1.34 -4.49 -21.80
CA LEU A 48 2.59 -5.21 -22.04
C LEU A 48 2.52 -6.25 -23.17
N THR A 49 1.33 -6.80 -23.41
CA THR A 49 1.12 -7.79 -24.48
C THR A 49 0.87 -7.13 -25.82
N ARG A 50 0.23 -5.95 -25.84
CA ARG A 50 0.09 -5.14 -27.06
C ARG A 50 1.42 -4.85 -27.75
N ASP A 51 2.49 -4.58 -26.98
CA ASP A 51 3.85 -4.40 -27.50
C ASP A 51 4.41 -5.63 -28.25
N GLN A 52 3.79 -6.80 -28.11
CA GLN A 52 4.18 -8.04 -28.77
C GLN A 52 3.25 -8.40 -29.95
N GLY A 53 2.35 -7.49 -30.36
CA GLY A 53 1.32 -7.77 -31.36
C GLY A 53 0.24 -8.74 -30.87
N LEU A 54 0.10 -8.86 -29.54
CA LEU A 54 -0.84 -9.76 -28.89
C LEU A 54 -2.05 -8.94 -28.42
N ASP A 55 -3.12 -8.97 -29.22
CA ASP A 55 -4.37 -8.26 -28.93
C ASP A 55 -5.43 -9.18 -28.32
N GLY A 56 -6.03 -8.76 -27.20
CA GLY A 56 -7.18 -9.46 -26.63
C GLY A 56 -7.37 -9.28 -25.13
N LEU A 57 -7.70 -8.08 -24.66
CA LEU A 57 -8.39 -7.94 -23.36
C LEU A 57 -9.87 -8.23 -23.58
N CYS A 58 -10.36 -9.32 -22.99
CA CYS A 58 -11.76 -9.69 -22.95
C CYS A 58 -12.27 -9.51 -21.52
N GLU A 59 -13.17 -8.55 -21.32
CA GLU A 59 -13.86 -8.39 -20.04
C GLU A 59 -15.14 -9.23 -20.03
N ILE A 60 -15.24 -10.11 -19.04
CA ILE A 60 -16.40 -10.94 -18.78
C ILE A 60 -17.06 -10.42 -17.50
N ASP A 61 -18.24 -9.84 -17.67
CA ASP A 61 -19.13 -9.40 -16.58
C ASP A 61 -20.48 -10.13 -16.67
N GLY A 62 -21.11 -10.34 -15.52
CA GLY A 62 -22.49 -10.82 -15.41
C GLY A 62 -22.68 -12.34 -15.36
N SER A 63 -23.94 -12.76 -15.55
CA SER A 63 -24.43 -14.13 -15.31
C SER A 63 -24.24 -15.11 -16.47
N GLN A 64 -23.76 -14.64 -17.65
CA GLN A 64 -23.54 -15.47 -18.83
C GLN A 64 -22.12 -15.32 -19.39
N PRO A 65 -21.11 -15.76 -18.61
CA PRO A 65 -19.71 -15.48 -18.92
C PRO A 65 -19.23 -16.10 -20.24
N SER A 66 -19.72 -17.30 -20.58
CA SER A 66 -19.40 -18.01 -21.82
C SER A 66 -19.94 -17.28 -23.05
N ALA A 67 -21.16 -16.74 -22.97
CA ALA A 67 -21.77 -15.98 -24.06
C ALA A 67 -21.02 -14.67 -24.29
N SER A 68 -20.64 -13.96 -23.22
CA SER A 68 -19.82 -12.74 -23.31
C SER A 68 -18.45 -13.01 -23.93
N LEU A 69 -17.79 -14.10 -23.53
CA LEU A 69 -16.51 -14.52 -24.10
C LEU A 69 -16.65 -14.88 -25.59
N CYS A 70 -17.62 -15.73 -25.95
CA CYS A 70 -17.91 -16.05 -27.35
C CYS A 70 -18.17 -14.78 -28.17
N HIS A 71 -19.03 -13.89 -27.69
CA HIS A 71 -19.36 -12.65 -28.40
C HIS A 71 -18.12 -11.75 -28.61
N HIS A 72 -17.27 -11.61 -27.59
CA HIS A 72 -16.03 -10.87 -27.71
C HIS A 72 -15.10 -11.49 -28.76
N LEU A 73 -14.92 -12.82 -28.72
CA LEU A 73 -14.05 -13.53 -29.65
C LEU A 73 -14.59 -13.49 -31.09
N GLN A 74 -15.91 -13.60 -31.28
CA GLN A 74 -16.60 -13.42 -32.58
C GLN A 74 -16.31 -12.04 -33.18
N SER A 75 -16.34 -11.00 -32.36
CA SER A 75 -16.12 -9.63 -32.82
C SER A 75 -14.69 -9.36 -33.30
N LYS A 76 -13.71 -10.16 -32.85
CA LYS A 76 -12.29 -9.90 -33.08
C LYS A 76 -11.60 -10.87 -34.05
N PHE A 77 -11.98 -12.15 -34.07
CA PHE A 77 -11.17 -13.18 -34.73
C PHE A 77 -11.92 -13.93 -35.84
N ASP A 78 -13.12 -14.46 -35.56
CA ASP A 78 -13.88 -15.23 -36.55
C ASP A 78 -15.40 -15.20 -36.26
N PRO A 79 -16.24 -14.61 -37.13
CA PRO A 79 -17.69 -14.60 -36.92
C PRO A 79 -18.36 -15.97 -37.08
N ILE A 80 -17.67 -16.99 -37.62
CA ILE A 80 -18.23 -18.31 -37.91
C ILE A 80 -18.16 -19.25 -36.69
N ALA A 81 -17.17 -19.06 -35.82
CA ALA A 81 -17.07 -19.88 -34.61
C ALA A 81 -18.23 -19.56 -33.64
N SER A 82 -18.91 -20.60 -33.15
CA SER A 82 -20.04 -20.49 -32.23
C SER A 82 -19.75 -21.00 -30.82
N THR A 83 -18.55 -21.55 -30.62
CA THR A 83 -18.10 -22.12 -29.34
C THR A 83 -16.72 -21.58 -28.98
N ILE A 84 -16.44 -21.49 -27.67
CA ILE A 84 -15.15 -21.02 -27.13
C ILE A 84 -13.98 -21.84 -27.71
N ASP A 85 -14.13 -23.16 -27.82
CA ASP A 85 -13.11 -24.06 -28.41
C ASP A 85 -12.86 -23.81 -29.90
N GLY A 86 -13.85 -23.29 -30.63
CA GLY A 86 -13.70 -22.86 -32.02
C GLY A 86 -12.73 -21.69 -32.18
N PHE A 87 -12.75 -20.75 -31.23
CA PHE A 87 -11.86 -19.58 -31.23
C PHE A 87 -10.41 -19.88 -30.89
N ALA A 88 -10.12 -21.06 -30.33
CA ALA A 88 -8.73 -21.48 -30.15
C ALA A 88 -7.97 -21.56 -31.50
N PHE A 89 -8.67 -21.54 -32.65
CA PHE A 89 -8.06 -21.36 -33.97
C PHE A 89 -7.83 -19.86 -34.24
N GLY A 90 -6.56 -19.42 -34.20
CA GLY A 90 -6.15 -18.09 -34.69
C GLY A 90 -5.87 -17.04 -33.60
N LEU A 91 -6.11 -17.36 -32.32
CA LEU A 91 -5.66 -16.53 -31.22
C LEU A 91 -4.14 -16.62 -31.04
N ASN A 92 -3.46 -15.47 -30.98
CA ASN A 92 -2.05 -15.38 -30.60
C ASN A 92 -1.88 -15.20 -29.08
N TYR A 93 -2.89 -14.65 -28.40
CA TYR A 93 -2.92 -14.43 -26.94
C TYR A 93 -4.33 -14.02 -26.47
N ALA A 94 -4.68 -14.31 -25.23
CA ALA A 94 -5.90 -13.78 -24.61
C ALA A 94 -5.69 -13.43 -23.13
N VAL A 95 -6.01 -12.19 -22.75
CA VAL A 95 -6.24 -11.79 -21.36
C VAL A 95 -7.73 -11.80 -21.11
N ILE A 96 -8.18 -12.73 -20.28
CA ILE A 96 -9.57 -12.87 -19.90
C ILE A 96 -9.73 -12.32 -18.49
N LEU A 97 -10.48 -11.24 -18.36
CA LEU A 97 -10.87 -10.69 -17.08
C LEU A 97 -12.23 -11.26 -16.70
N ALA A 98 -12.30 -12.04 -15.62
CA ALA A 98 -13.55 -12.51 -15.04
C ALA A 98 -13.79 -11.80 -13.70
N TRP A 99 -14.56 -10.72 -13.73
CA TRP A 99 -14.80 -9.85 -12.58
C TRP A 99 -16.27 -9.87 -12.17
N ASN A 100 -16.54 -9.89 -10.86
CA ASN A 100 -17.90 -9.86 -10.30
C ASN A 100 -18.84 -10.97 -10.81
N VAL A 101 -18.29 -12.01 -11.41
CA VAL A 101 -19.04 -13.21 -11.76
C VAL A 101 -19.27 -13.94 -10.45
N ALA A 102 -20.54 -14.21 -10.10
CA ALA A 102 -20.86 -15.24 -9.12
C ALA A 102 -20.38 -16.57 -9.71
N ALA A 103 -19.10 -16.83 -9.59
CA ALA A 103 -18.46 -17.81 -10.44
C ALA A 103 -18.88 -19.19 -9.99
N THR A 104 -19.69 -19.79 -10.84
CA THR A 104 -20.00 -21.20 -10.80
C THR A 104 -18.76 -21.95 -11.24
N SER A 105 -18.54 -23.15 -10.66
CA SER A 105 -17.51 -24.10 -11.11
C SER A 105 -17.51 -24.29 -12.63
N VAL A 106 -18.68 -24.13 -13.26
CA VAL A 106 -18.92 -24.17 -14.71
C VAL A 106 -18.02 -23.20 -15.48
N LEU A 107 -17.89 -21.93 -15.07
CA LEU A 107 -17.05 -20.98 -15.80
C LEU A 107 -15.57 -21.41 -15.77
N LEU A 108 -15.08 -21.83 -14.61
CA LEU A 108 -13.71 -22.33 -14.49
C LEU A 108 -13.49 -23.58 -15.34
N GLU A 109 -14.47 -24.48 -15.42
CA GLU A 109 -14.41 -25.67 -16.28
C GLU A 109 -14.34 -25.30 -17.78
N GLU A 110 -15.18 -24.36 -18.23
CA GLU A 110 -15.18 -23.89 -19.62
C GLU A 110 -13.86 -23.19 -19.98
N LEU A 111 -13.39 -22.27 -19.13
CA LEU A 111 -12.11 -21.59 -19.33
C LEU A 111 -10.94 -22.57 -19.36
N SER A 112 -11.01 -23.62 -18.55
CA SER A 112 -9.98 -24.66 -18.57
C SER A 112 -10.08 -25.57 -19.78
N SER A 113 -11.29 -25.85 -20.28
CA SER A 113 -11.49 -26.53 -21.57
C SER A 113 -10.85 -25.72 -22.69
N PHE A 114 -11.13 -24.43 -22.72
CA PHE A 114 -10.52 -23.51 -23.66
C PHE A 114 -8.99 -23.49 -23.57
N ALA A 115 -8.43 -23.38 -22.36
CA ALA A 115 -6.98 -23.41 -22.15
C ALA A 115 -6.33 -24.73 -22.61
N ARG A 116 -6.99 -25.87 -22.42
CA ARG A 116 -6.55 -27.16 -22.97
C ARG A 116 -6.60 -27.18 -24.49
N SER A 117 -7.69 -26.67 -25.07
CA SER A 117 -7.87 -26.56 -26.52
C SER A 117 -6.78 -25.71 -27.16
N CYS A 118 -6.35 -24.63 -26.49
CA CYS A 118 -5.16 -23.87 -26.89
C CYS A 118 -3.90 -24.76 -26.79
N ALA A 119 -3.64 -25.38 -25.63
CA ALA A 119 -2.41 -26.12 -25.35
C ALA A 119 -2.16 -27.33 -26.26
N VAL A 120 -3.21 -28.10 -26.63
CA VAL A 120 -3.10 -29.29 -27.49
C VAL A 120 -2.56 -28.97 -28.89
N ARG A 121 -2.66 -27.71 -29.33
CA ARG A 121 -2.37 -27.32 -30.72
C ARG A 121 -0.92 -26.93 -31.00
N GLY A 122 -0.01 -27.19 -30.07
CA GLY A 122 1.43 -27.15 -30.32
C GLY A 122 2.01 -25.74 -30.47
N GLU A 123 2.96 -25.55 -31.39
CA GLU A 123 3.81 -24.33 -31.46
C GLU A 123 3.07 -23.01 -31.69
N MET A 124 1.79 -23.04 -32.04
CA MET A 124 0.94 -21.85 -32.20
C MET A 124 -0.03 -21.59 -31.03
N SER A 125 0.09 -22.33 -29.91
CA SER A 125 -0.79 -22.13 -28.75
C SER A 125 -0.55 -20.78 -28.07
N ALA A 126 -1.56 -19.92 -28.13
CA ALA A 126 -1.65 -18.71 -27.32
C ALA A 126 -1.67 -19.06 -25.81
N PRO A 127 -0.79 -18.47 -24.99
CA PRO A 127 -0.96 -18.50 -23.55
C PRO A 127 -2.23 -17.72 -23.19
N VAL A 128 -3.05 -18.30 -22.31
CA VAL A 128 -4.26 -17.67 -21.79
C VAL A 128 -3.97 -17.18 -20.39
N VAL A 129 -4.15 -15.88 -20.14
CA VAL A 129 -4.08 -15.31 -18.80
C VAL A 129 -5.49 -14.99 -18.34
N ILE A 130 -5.89 -15.58 -17.22
CA ILE A 130 -7.20 -15.37 -16.63
C ILE A 130 -7.01 -14.69 -15.30
N ILE A 131 -7.73 -13.60 -15.08
CA ILE A 131 -7.74 -12.91 -13.80
C ILE A 131 -9.13 -13.07 -13.20
N VAL A 132 -9.19 -13.69 -12.04
CA VAL A 132 -10.42 -13.93 -11.28
C VAL A 132 -10.40 -13.16 -9.98
N SER A 133 -11.58 -12.76 -9.51
CA SER A 133 -11.73 -12.19 -8.17
C SER A 133 -12.84 -12.88 -7.39
N ARG A 134 -12.64 -12.96 -6.07
CA ARG A 134 -13.60 -13.55 -5.10
C ARG A 134 -13.90 -15.02 -5.36
N ILE A 135 -13.05 -15.70 -6.13
CA ILE A 135 -13.11 -17.14 -6.36
C ILE A 135 -11.87 -17.76 -5.74
N PRO A 136 -12.00 -18.71 -4.80
CA PRO A 136 -10.87 -19.49 -4.35
C PRO A 136 -10.29 -20.28 -5.53
N ILE A 137 -9.07 -19.92 -5.96
CA ILE A 137 -8.37 -20.62 -7.04
C ILE A 137 -8.04 -22.08 -6.70
N ASP A 138 -8.08 -22.45 -5.43
CA ASP A 138 -7.93 -23.85 -4.99
C ASP A 138 -9.04 -24.75 -5.52
N HIS A 139 -10.22 -24.20 -5.80
CA HIS A 139 -11.30 -24.95 -6.46
C HIS A 139 -11.01 -25.25 -7.93
N CYS A 140 -10.06 -24.55 -8.54
CA CYS A 140 -9.57 -24.89 -9.87
C CYS A 140 -8.52 -26.02 -9.78
N THR A 141 -8.96 -27.27 -9.73
CA THR A 141 -8.06 -28.43 -9.57
C THR A 141 -7.30 -28.82 -10.84
N GLN A 142 -7.49 -28.06 -11.92
CA GLN A 142 -7.05 -28.47 -13.25
C GLN A 142 -5.57 -28.15 -13.47
N PRO A 143 -4.75 -29.11 -13.94
CA PRO A 143 -3.29 -28.96 -14.01
C PRO A 143 -2.81 -28.04 -15.13
N VAL A 144 -3.73 -27.55 -15.98
CA VAL A 144 -3.41 -26.66 -17.11
C VAL A 144 -2.98 -25.27 -16.64
N TRP A 145 -3.28 -24.90 -15.40
CA TRP A 145 -3.04 -23.56 -14.87
C TRP A 145 -1.79 -23.49 -14.01
N GLU A 146 -0.90 -22.57 -14.35
CA GLU A 146 -0.01 -21.96 -13.36
C GLU A 146 -0.83 -20.95 -12.55
N LYS A 147 -0.97 -21.21 -11.25
CA LYS A 147 -1.77 -20.36 -10.36
C LYS A 147 -0.88 -19.32 -9.71
N LEU A 148 -1.31 -18.07 -9.78
CA LEU A 148 -0.64 -16.96 -9.10
C LEU A 148 -1.63 -16.23 -8.19
N GLU A 149 -1.19 -15.87 -7.00
CA GLU A 149 -1.93 -14.97 -6.12
C GLU A 149 -1.35 -13.56 -6.28
N ALA A 150 -2.22 -12.58 -6.50
CA ALA A 150 -1.84 -11.17 -6.47
C ALA A 150 -1.71 -10.70 -5.01
N ARG A 151 -0.74 -11.27 -4.30
CA ARG A 151 -0.53 -11.11 -2.86
C ARG A 151 0.88 -10.64 -2.58
N GLY A 152 1.02 -9.67 -1.68
CA GLY A 152 2.33 -9.10 -1.33
C GLY A 152 3.05 -8.45 -2.50
N ILE A 153 2.30 -8.01 -3.52
CA ILE A 153 2.87 -7.39 -4.72
C ILE A 153 3.56 -6.08 -4.36
N LEU A 154 2.92 -5.27 -3.51
CA LEU A 154 3.49 -4.00 -3.06
C LEU A 154 4.18 -4.15 -1.71
N GLY A 155 5.28 -3.43 -1.55
CA GLY A 155 5.94 -3.27 -0.26
C GLY A 155 6.09 -1.81 0.17
N PRO A 156 6.64 -1.57 1.38
CA PRO A 156 6.89 -0.23 1.93
C PRO A 156 7.58 0.73 0.96
N HIS A 157 8.53 0.24 0.17
CA HIS A 157 9.25 1.04 -0.82
C HIS A 157 8.35 1.52 -1.97
N ASP A 158 7.40 0.71 -2.41
CA ASP A 158 6.42 1.11 -3.43
C ASP A 158 5.48 2.19 -2.89
N GLY A 159 5.01 2.04 -1.64
CA GLY A 159 4.18 3.06 -0.98
C GLY A 159 4.91 4.40 -0.84
N VAL A 160 6.18 4.38 -0.42
CA VAL A 160 7.02 5.60 -0.35
C VAL A 160 7.23 6.20 -1.75
N GLY A 161 7.54 5.38 -2.76
CA GLY A 161 7.72 5.83 -4.14
C GLY A 161 6.46 6.48 -4.71
N PHE A 162 5.30 5.87 -4.46
CA PHE A 162 3.99 6.42 -4.83
C PHE A 162 3.71 7.75 -4.12
N ALA A 163 3.87 7.81 -2.80
CA ALA A 163 3.61 9.00 -2.02
C ALA A 163 4.55 10.17 -2.40
N ALA A 164 5.82 9.89 -2.66
CA ALA A 164 6.78 10.88 -3.15
C ALA A 164 6.37 11.43 -4.54
N GLY A 165 5.81 10.59 -5.41
CA GLY A 165 5.29 10.98 -6.72
C GLY A 165 4.11 11.96 -6.66
N ALA A 166 3.31 11.91 -5.59
CA ALA A 166 2.19 12.82 -5.35
C ALA A 166 2.64 14.23 -4.88
N GLY A 167 3.81 14.32 -4.23
CA GLY A 167 4.32 15.56 -3.61
C GLY A 167 5.38 16.32 -4.41
N ARG A 168 5.43 16.17 -5.75
CA ARG A 168 6.55 16.64 -6.59
C ARG A 168 7.03 18.05 -6.21
N GLY A 169 8.26 18.13 -5.70
CA GLY A 169 8.97 19.39 -5.41
C GLY A 169 8.85 19.91 -3.97
N ILE A 170 8.09 19.25 -3.08
CA ILE A 170 7.91 19.71 -1.68
C ILE A 170 8.73 18.81 -0.74
N GLN A 171 9.90 19.28 -0.30
CA GLN A 171 10.75 18.60 0.69
C GLN A 171 10.62 19.20 2.10
N THR A 172 9.41 19.55 2.51
CA THR A 172 9.18 20.08 3.87
C THR A 172 9.13 18.94 4.90
N PHE A 173 9.49 19.25 6.15
CA PHE A 173 9.30 18.34 7.29
C PHE A 173 7.84 17.88 7.41
N GLU A 174 6.91 18.81 7.19
CA GLU A 174 5.48 18.55 7.12
C GLU A 174 5.14 17.46 6.09
N HIS A 175 5.61 17.61 4.85
CA HIS A 175 5.33 16.63 3.80
C HIS A 175 5.93 15.26 4.12
N ARG A 176 7.15 15.21 4.67
CA ARG A 176 7.77 13.96 5.15
C ARG A 176 6.91 13.27 6.21
N LEU A 177 6.41 14.01 7.19
CA LEU A 177 5.56 13.46 8.24
C LEU A 177 4.25 12.92 7.68
N LYS A 178 3.57 13.70 6.82
CA LYS A 178 2.34 13.27 6.13
C LYS A 178 2.57 11.99 5.33
N THR A 179 3.65 11.94 4.55
CA THR A 179 4.00 10.79 3.72
C THR A 179 4.26 9.55 4.56
N SER A 180 5.05 9.68 5.63
CA SER A 180 5.33 8.55 6.53
C SER A 180 4.05 8.00 7.17
N VAL A 181 3.16 8.87 7.66
CA VAL A 181 1.86 8.46 8.21
C VAL A 181 0.98 7.83 7.15
N ALA A 182 0.88 8.43 5.97
CA ALA A 182 0.05 7.91 4.87
C ALA A 182 0.48 6.50 4.46
N VAL A 183 1.79 6.26 4.30
CA VAL A 183 2.33 4.94 3.92
C VAL A 183 2.11 3.89 5.01
N GLU A 184 2.39 4.21 6.28
CA GLU A 184 2.20 3.27 7.39
C GLU A 184 0.71 2.94 7.61
N VAL A 185 -0.17 3.92 7.44
CA VAL A 185 -1.61 3.73 7.62
C VAL A 185 -2.23 3.03 6.42
N GLY A 186 -2.00 3.55 5.20
CA GLY A 186 -2.55 3.01 3.96
C GLY A 186 -2.02 1.64 3.59
N ALA A 187 -0.77 1.33 3.97
CA ALA A 187 -0.09 0.09 3.63
C ALA A 187 -0.13 -0.17 2.11
N TRP A 188 -0.68 -1.31 1.68
CA TRP A 188 -0.77 -1.69 0.27
C TRP A 188 -1.94 -1.01 -0.48
N ASP A 189 -2.89 -0.37 0.20
CA ASP A 189 -3.99 0.35 -0.45
C ASP A 189 -3.55 1.79 -0.81
N LEU A 190 -3.16 1.97 -2.08
CA LEU A 190 -2.70 3.25 -2.62
C LEU A 190 -3.79 4.34 -2.62
N ASP A 191 -5.06 3.97 -2.73
CA ASP A 191 -6.17 4.93 -2.69
C ASP A 191 -6.30 5.53 -1.28
N ILE A 192 -6.04 4.72 -0.23
CA ILE A 192 -5.97 5.22 1.14
C ILE A 192 -4.74 6.11 1.35
N ILE A 193 -3.58 5.75 0.81
CA ILE A 193 -2.38 6.61 0.85
C ILE A 193 -2.69 7.98 0.22
N GLU A 194 -3.21 7.98 -1.01
CA GLU A 194 -3.58 9.21 -1.72
C GLU A 194 -4.61 10.02 -0.95
N ARG A 195 -5.65 9.36 -0.42
CA ARG A 195 -6.69 10.00 0.39
C ARG A 195 -6.08 10.73 1.58
N ILE A 196 -5.18 10.09 2.34
CA ILE A 196 -4.50 10.71 3.49
C ILE A 196 -3.61 11.89 3.06
N LEU A 197 -2.85 11.73 1.97
CA LEU A 197 -1.99 12.80 1.44
C LEU A 197 -2.79 14.04 1.02
N SER A 198 -3.99 13.82 0.48
CA SER A 198 -4.91 14.89 0.06
C SER A 198 -5.57 15.65 1.23
N MET A 199 -5.54 15.10 2.45
CA MET A 199 -6.09 15.76 3.63
C MET A 199 -5.25 16.98 4.03
N SER A 200 -5.86 17.89 4.81
CA SER A 200 -5.10 18.89 5.56
C SER A 200 -4.12 18.22 6.50
N THR A 201 -3.00 18.88 6.80
CA THR A 201 -1.91 18.31 7.58
C THR A 201 -2.35 17.86 8.97
N HIS A 202 -3.19 18.65 9.64
CA HIS A 202 -3.81 18.26 10.90
C HIS A 202 -4.49 16.89 10.80
N ARG A 203 -5.31 16.68 9.77
CA ARG A 203 -6.02 15.41 9.56
C ARG A 203 -5.09 14.29 9.10
N ALA A 204 -4.16 14.58 8.20
CA ALA A 204 -3.24 13.58 7.63
C ALA A 204 -2.26 13.00 8.66
N THR A 205 -1.88 13.77 9.68
CA THR A 205 -1.00 13.28 10.76
C THR A 205 -1.73 12.47 11.82
N ARG A 206 -3.07 12.58 11.88
CA ARG A 206 -3.96 11.89 12.83
C ARG A 206 -5.21 11.35 12.13
N PRO A 207 -5.08 10.55 11.07
CA PRO A 207 -6.24 10.07 10.31
C PRO A 207 -7.10 9.11 11.17
N ASP A 208 -6.53 8.53 12.22
CA ASP A 208 -7.22 7.73 13.24
C ASP A 208 -8.23 8.56 14.07
N ALA A 209 -8.00 9.86 14.23
CA ALA A 209 -8.90 10.78 14.94
C ALA A 209 -10.05 11.30 14.05
N HIS A 210 -10.04 10.96 12.75
CA HIS A 210 -10.96 11.46 11.74
C HIS A 210 -11.62 10.31 10.98
N LEU A 211 -12.12 9.30 11.70
CA LEU A 211 -12.75 8.11 11.11
C LEU A 211 -13.98 8.43 10.26
N ASP A 212 -14.62 9.58 10.47
CA ASP A 212 -15.68 10.11 9.62
C ASP A 212 -15.23 10.32 8.17
N ALA A 213 -13.95 10.63 7.94
CA ALA A 213 -13.38 10.78 6.61
C ALA A 213 -13.09 9.44 5.90
N TRP A 214 -13.37 8.31 6.55
CA TRP A 214 -13.10 6.96 6.03
C TRP A 214 -14.35 6.27 5.45
N SER A 215 -15.46 6.98 5.28
CA SER A 215 -16.67 6.41 4.67
C SER A 215 -16.33 5.67 3.37
N ASP A 216 -16.47 4.34 3.39
CA ASP A 216 -16.14 3.43 2.31
C ASP A 216 -17.01 2.19 2.46
N PRO A 217 -17.79 1.79 1.43
CA PRO A 217 -18.68 0.63 1.52
C PRO A 217 -17.98 -0.68 1.91
N ARG A 218 -16.67 -0.81 1.62
CA ARG A 218 -15.87 -1.98 2.04
C ARG A 218 -15.82 -2.12 3.55
N ALA A 219 -15.78 -1.00 4.27
CA ALA A 219 -15.66 -1.00 5.73
C ALA A 219 -16.89 -1.62 6.41
N ASP A 220 -18.09 -1.37 5.89
CA ASP A 220 -19.33 -1.98 6.39
C ASP A 220 -19.43 -3.45 6.01
N ALA A 221 -18.96 -3.84 4.83
CA ALA A 221 -18.93 -5.24 4.40
C ALA A 221 -18.01 -6.12 5.26
N TRP A 222 -17.01 -5.52 5.91
CA TRP A 222 -16.05 -6.22 6.79
C TRP A 222 -16.35 -6.10 8.28
N ARG A 223 -17.46 -5.47 8.65
CA ARG A 223 -17.82 -5.29 10.06
C ARG A 223 -18.07 -6.64 10.72
N ASP A 224 -17.45 -6.87 11.87
CA ASP A 224 -17.52 -8.09 12.68
C ASP A 224 -17.03 -9.38 12.00
N ASP A 225 -16.42 -9.30 10.80
CA ASP A 225 -15.84 -10.43 10.09
C ASP A 225 -14.37 -10.67 10.48
N ARG A 226 -13.82 -11.84 10.14
CA ARG A 226 -12.39 -12.13 10.26
C ARG A 226 -11.64 -11.57 9.05
N PRO A 227 -10.46 -10.94 9.25
CA PRO A 227 -9.69 -10.44 8.13
C PRO A 227 -9.19 -11.60 7.28
N SER A 228 -9.34 -11.51 5.96
CA SER A 228 -8.91 -12.53 5.02
C SER A 228 -8.51 -11.90 3.69
N TRP A 229 -7.59 -12.58 3.00
CA TRP A 229 -7.08 -12.09 1.71
C TRP A 229 -8.16 -12.19 0.63
N THR A 230 -8.93 -13.28 0.62
CA THR A 230 -10.07 -13.47 -0.29
C THR A 230 -11.15 -12.39 -0.17
N ALA A 231 -11.39 -11.88 1.04
CA ALA A 231 -12.32 -10.76 1.27
C ALA A 231 -11.71 -9.38 1.00
N GLY A 232 -10.42 -9.32 0.70
CA GLY A 232 -9.66 -8.09 0.49
C GLY A 232 -9.38 -7.29 1.77
N SER A 233 -9.56 -7.87 2.95
CA SER A 233 -9.31 -7.21 4.24
C SER A 233 -7.93 -7.54 4.82
N LEU A 234 -7.14 -8.35 4.13
CA LEU A 234 -5.78 -8.76 4.50
C LEU A 234 -4.92 -8.88 3.24
N ASP A 235 -3.66 -8.48 3.32
CA ASP A 235 -2.64 -8.78 2.29
C ASP A 235 -1.27 -8.92 2.97
N GLU A 236 -0.20 -9.03 2.21
CA GLU A 236 1.17 -8.90 2.68
C GLU A 236 1.73 -7.50 2.40
N TRP A 237 2.48 -6.98 3.36
CA TRP A 237 3.15 -5.69 3.26
C TRP A 237 4.54 -5.81 3.84
N GLY A 238 5.56 -5.77 2.98
CA GLY A 238 6.94 -6.01 3.39
C GLY A 238 7.19 -7.45 3.87
N GLY A 239 6.45 -8.42 3.32
CA GLY A 239 6.55 -9.84 3.69
C GLY A 239 5.80 -10.22 4.97
N GLU A 240 5.07 -9.29 5.59
CA GLU A 240 4.26 -9.53 6.78
C GLU A 240 2.76 -9.40 6.47
N ALA A 241 1.94 -10.23 7.11
CA ALA A 241 0.49 -10.13 7.01
C ALA A 241 0.01 -8.77 7.56
N CYS A 242 -0.72 -8.03 6.73
CA CYS A 242 -1.12 -6.66 6.96
C CYS A 242 -2.62 -6.47 6.71
N VAL A 243 -3.36 -6.24 7.80
CA VAL A 243 -4.81 -6.01 7.75
C VAL A 243 -5.11 -4.68 7.07
N HIS A 244 -6.19 -4.62 6.30
CA HIS A 244 -6.60 -3.40 5.61
C HIS A 244 -6.95 -2.28 6.61
N PRO A 245 -6.54 -1.01 6.38
CA PRO A 245 -6.81 0.07 7.33
C PRO A 245 -8.30 0.38 7.57
N LEU A 246 -9.16 0.34 6.53
CA LEU A 246 -10.62 0.40 6.71
C LEU A 246 -11.18 -0.70 7.65
N TYR A 247 -10.68 -1.93 7.55
CA TYR A 247 -11.04 -2.98 8.50
C TYR A 247 -10.65 -2.58 9.93
N LEU A 248 -9.43 -2.06 10.12
CA LEU A 248 -8.96 -1.62 11.43
C LEU A 248 -9.79 -0.45 11.97
N ALA A 249 -10.17 0.51 11.13
CA ALA A 249 -10.99 1.66 11.51
C ALA A 249 -12.31 1.22 12.16
N VAL A 250 -12.97 0.20 11.60
CA VAL A 250 -14.27 -0.28 12.09
C VAL A 250 -14.12 -1.27 13.23
N ASN A 251 -13.19 -2.22 13.13
CA ASN A 251 -13.17 -3.39 14.03
C ASN A 251 -12.09 -3.30 15.12
N LYS A 252 -10.99 -2.58 14.88
CA LYS A 252 -9.80 -2.55 15.75
C LYS A 252 -9.12 -1.16 15.76
N PRO A 253 -9.82 -0.07 16.14
CA PRO A 253 -9.30 1.30 15.98
C PRO A 253 -7.98 1.54 16.72
N ALA A 254 -7.73 0.86 17.84
CA ALA A 254 -6.45 0.94 18.56
C ALA A 254 -5.25 0.48 17.71
N LEU A 255 -5.43 -0.50 16.81
CA LEU A 255 -4.37 -0.94 15.88
C LEU A 255 -4.14 0.08 14.77
N LEU A 256 -5.18 0.80 14.34
CA LEU A 256 -5.05 1.91 13.40
C LEU A 256 -4.27 3.07 14.04
N THR A 257 -4.60 3.44 15.27
CA THR A 257 -3.82 4.42 16.06
C THR A 257 -2.35 3.99 16.20
N LYS A 258 -2.07 2.69 16.36
CA LYS A 258 -0.70 2.17 16.40
C LYS A 258 0.04 2.36 15.06
N ARG A 259 -0.63 2.28 13.91
CA ARG A 259 -0.02 2.59 12.60
C ARG A 259 0.30 4.07 12.46
N VAL A 260 -0.61 4.95 12.90
CA VAL A 260 -0.35 6.38 12.95
C VAL A 260 0.88 6.67 13.81
N TRP A 261 0.94 6.07 15.00
CA TRP A 261 2.11 6.18 15.90
C TRP A 261 3.41 5.73 15.22
N ARG A 262 3.42 4.58 14.53
CA ARG A 262 4.60 4.09 13.78
C ARG A 262 5.07 5.09 12.72
N GLY A 263 4.13 5.60 11.91
CA GLY A 263 4.41 6.60 10.88
C GLY A 263 4.98 7.90 11.46
N GLN A 264 4.46 8.33 12.61
CA GLN A 264 4.99 9.50 13.32
C GLN A 264 6.39 9.26 13.89
N VAL A 265 6.61 8.13 14.57
CA VAL A 265 7.91 7.78 15.18
C VAL A 265 9.03 7.79 14.15
N ALA A 266 8.79 7.25 12.96
CA ALA A 266 9.80 7.18 11.88
C ALA A 266 10.34 8.56 11.45
N VAL A 267 9.57 9.64 11.68
CA VAL A 267 9.97 11.01 11.31
C VAL A 267 10.30 11.87 12.52
N LEU A 268 9.50 11.79 13.58
CA LEU A 268 9.61 12.67 14.74
C LEU A 268 10.78 12.28 15.65
N PHE A 269 11.11 10.99 15.80
CA PHE A 269 12.22 10.59 16.66
C PHE A 269 13.58 11.11 16.17
N PRO A 270 13.96 10.93 14.89
CA PRO A 270 15.20 11.51 14.37
C PRO A 270 15.26 13.03 14.56
N TRP A 271 14.17 13.73 14.24
CA TRP A 271 14.10 15.18 14.35
C TRP A 271 14.22 15.69 15.79
N LEU A 272 13.53 15.03 16.74
CA LEU A 272 13.65 15.33 18.16
C LEU A 272 15.07 15.07 18.65
N GLU A 273 15.69 13.97 18.25
CA GLU A 273 17.07 13.65 18.64
C GLU A 273 18.08 14.69 18.12
N GLU A 274 17.96 15.14 16.87
CA GLU A 274 18.76 16.24 16.32
C GLU A 274 18.60 17.53 17.15
N PHE A 275 17.37 17.85 17.55
CA PHE A 275 17.11 18.97 18.43
C PHE A 275 17.75 18.79 19.81
N ARG A 276 17.64 17.60 20.43
CA ARG A 276 18.28 17.27 21.73
C ARG A 276 19.79 17.50 21.67
N GLN A 277 20.43 16.98 20.63
CA GLN A 277 21.86 17.11 20.42
C GLN A 277 22.27 18.57 20.23
N THR A 278 21.43 19.37 19.56
CA THR A 278 21.69 20.80 19.39
C THR A 278 21.55 21.58 20.70
N VAL A 279 20.56 21.24 21.53
CA VAL A 279 20.42 21.75 22.89
C VAL A 279 21.65 21.43 23.73
N ILE A 280 22.11 20.17 23.72
CA ILE A 280 23.33 19.74 24.43
C ILE A 280 24.55 20.53 23.98
N ARG A 281 24.74 20.68 22.67
CA ARG A 281 25.88 21.43 22.12
C ARG A 281 25.85 22.91 22.54
N THR A 282 24.68 23.52 22.47
CA THR A 282 24.46 24.94 22.77
C THR A 282 24.69 25.22 24.25
N TYR A 283 24.17 24.37 25.12
CA TYR A 283 24.21 24.54 26.57
C TYR A 283 25.21 23.62 27.26
N ARG A 284 26.24 23.15 26.54
CA ARG A 284 27.21 22.16 27.05
C ARG A 284 27.83 22.56 28.37
N ARG A 285 28.14 23.86 28.54
CA ARG A 285 28.78 24.40 29.75
C ARG A 285 27.85 24.40 30.98
N GLN A 286 26.55 24.35 30.76
CA GLN A 286 25.52 24.31 31.80
C GLN A 286 25.09 22.88 32.16
N LEU A 287 25.58 21.89 31.41
CA LEU A 287 25.25 20.48 31.60
C LEU A 287 26.42 19.73 32.25
N ARG A 288 26.08 18.69 33.01
CA ARG A 288 27.00 17.76 33.66
C ARG A 288 26.57 16.33 33.34
N PRO A 289 27.53 15.40 33.17
CA PRO A 289 27.22 13.98 33.05
C PRO A 289 26.34 13.48 34.21
N ASP A 290 25.59 12.42 33.94
CA ASP A 290 24.77 11.72 34.95
C ASP A 290 25.21 10.26 35.03
N ASP A 291 26.21 10.03 35.88
CA ASP A 291 26.85 8.74 36.12
C ASP A 291 25.88 7.65 36.62
N LEU A 292 24.69 8.04 37.10
CA LEU A 292 23.74 7.11 37.70
C LEU A 292 22.84 6.41 36.69
N SER A 293 22.55 7.05 35.55
CA SER A 293 21.45 6.60 34.66
C SER A 293 21.77 6.60 33.17
N TYR A 294 22.69 7.46 32.70
CA TYR A 294 22.83 7.69 31.25
C TYR A 294 24.27 7.62 30.73
N GLY A 295 25.28 7.53 31.59
CA GLY A 295 26.69 7.38 31.18
C GLY A 295 27.54 8.57 31.58
N GLY A 296 28.85 8.46 31.34
CA GLY A 296 29.85 9.41 31.84
C GLY A 296 30.05 10.68 30.99
N ASP A 297 29.25 10.89 29.94
CA ASP A 297 29.32 12.10 29.11
C ASP A 297 27.99 12.88 29.10
N VAL A 298 28.02 14.10 28.55
CA VAL A 298 26.85 14.98 28.51
C VAL A 298 25.94 14.61 27.33
N GLU A 299 26.52 14.04 26.28
CA GLU A 299 25.88 13.62 25.04
C GLU A 299 24.85 12.51 25.26
N SER A 300 25.09 11.65 26.26
CA SER A 300 24.21 10.55 26.62
C SER A 300 22.98 10.96 27.43
N LEU A 301 22.92 12.19 27.95
CA LEU A 301 21.81 12.66 28.77
C LEU A 301 20.47 12.63 28.01
N ASP A 302 19.50 11.83 28.48
CA ASP A 302 18.13 11.89 27.95
C ASP A 302 17.46 13.26 28.26
N TRP A 303 16.30 13.52 27.67
CA TRP A 303 15.52 14.74 27.82
C TRP A 303 15.23 15.13 29.28
N GLY A 304 15.01 14.15 30.15
CA GLY A 304 14.67 14.38 31.56
C GLY A 304 15.77 15.16 32.29
N PRO A 305 16.99 14.58 32.39
CA PRO A 305 18.17 15.27 32.93
C PRO A 305 18.47 16.61 32.25
N VAL A 306 18.41 16.69 30.92
CA VAL A 306 18.66 17.96 30.19
C VAL A 306 17.70 19.06 30.65
N CYS A 307 16.39 18.81 30.65
CA CYS A 307 15.41 19.78 31.14
C CYS A 307 15.69 20.22 32.59
N TRP A 308 15.98 19.25 33.47
CA TRP A 308 16.18 19.52 34.89
C TRP A 308 17.43 20.39 35.13
N GLN A 309 18.55 20.06 34.51
CA GLN A 309 19.80 20.80 34.68
C GLN A 309 19.70 22.23 34.12
N LEU A 310 19.15 22.40 32.91
CA LEU A 310 19.01 23.72 32.28
C LEU A 310 18.02 24.63 33.03
N GLY A 311 16.97 24.05 33.61
CA GLY A 311 16.04 24.78 34.48
C GLY A 311 16.72 25.37 35.72
N ARG A 312 17.72 24.68 36.28
CA ARG A 312 18.51 25.19 37.43
C ARG A 312 19.61 26.16 37.02
N ALA A 313 20.10 26.06 35.79
CA ALA A 313 21.15 26.92 35.26
C ALA A 313 20.65 28.33 34.86
N GLY A 314 19.34 28.59 34.92
CA GLY A 314 18.77 29.89 34.58
C GLY A 314 18.79 30.19 33.07
N VAL A 315 18.67 29.14 32.24
CA VAL A 315 18.51 29.31 30.78
C VAL A 315 17.26 30.14 30.49
N ASP A 316 17.30 30.90 29.39
CA ASP A 316 16.18 31.73 28.94
C ASP A 316 14.87 30.94 28.91
N ARG A 317 13.79 31.60 29.35
CA ARG A 317 12.49 30.95 29.53
C ARG A 317 11.95 30.37 28.22
N SER A 318 12.12 31.10 27.12
CA SER A 318 11.61 30.64 25.81
C SER A 318 12.37 29.41 25.30
N ALA A 319 13.67 29.32 25.56
CA ALA A 319 14.45 28.12 25.25
C ALA A 319 14.03 26.93 26.12
N LEU A 320 13.79 27.14 27.42
CA LEU A 320 13.29 26.08 28.31
C LEU A 320 11.91 25.57 27.87
N ASP A 321 11.01 26.47 27.48
CA ASP A 321 9.67 26.10 27.00
C ASP A 321 9.76 25.23 25.73
N ALA A 322 10.62 25.58 24.77
CA ALA A 322 10.88 24.76 23.58
C ALA A 322 11.43 23.36 23.94
N ILE A 323 12.39 23.28 24.87
CA ILE A 323 12.97 22.01 25.34
C ILE A 323 11.90 21.15 26.04
N HIS A 324 11.03 21.76 26.84
CA HIS A 324 9.92 21.06 27.50
C HIS A 324 8.88 20.54 26.49
N ALA A 325 8.57 21.32 25.44
CA ALA A 325 7.68 20.90 24.37
C ALA A 325 8.25 19.67 23.62
N GLY A 326 9.53 19.72 23.23
CA GLY A 326 10.22 18.58 22.60
C GLY A 326 10.22 17.32 23.46
N ARG A 327 10.54 17.46 24.76
CA ARG A 327 10.44 16.36 25.73
C ARG A 327 9.03 15.78 25.81
N LYS A 328 8.00 16.63 25.84
CA LYS A 328 6.60 16.18 25.92
C LYS A 328 6.24 15.34 24.69
N ILE A 329 6.54 15.82 23.48
CA ILE A 329 6.30 15.08 22.23
C ILE A 329 7.02 13.74 22.25
N ARG A 330 8.32 13.72 22.59
CA ARG A 330 9.10 12.48 22.72
C ARG A 330 8.44 11.51 23.69
N ASN A 331 8.04 11.98 24.87
CA ASN A 331 7.42 11.14 25.88
C ASN A 331 6.06 10.60 25.45
N ASP A 332 5.23 11.38 24.76
CA ASP A 332 3.96 10.90 24.23
C ASP A 332 4.18 9.74 23.25
N LEU A 333 5.10 9.92 22.30
CA LEU A 333 5.49 8.89 21.35
C LEU A 333 6.15 7.67 22.01
N ALA A 334 7.01 7.84 23.02
CA ALA A 334 7.62 6.71 23.74
C ALA A 334 6.58 5.82 24.44
N HIS A 335 5.42 6.38 24.80
CA HIS A 335 4.29 5.64 25.37
C HIS A 335 3.29 5.11 24.33
N GLY A 336 3.64 5.13 23.03
CA GLY A 336 2.75 4.64 21.98
C GLY A 336 1.58 5.58 21.65
N ARG A 337 1.65 6.85 22.03
CA ARG A 337 0.59 7.84 21.81
C ARG A 337 0.94 8.73 20.62
N PRO A 338 0.17 8.72 19.53
CA PRO A 338 0.33 9.71 18.47
C PRO A 338 0.15 11.14 19.01
N VAL A 339 0.87 12.08 18.42
CA VAL A 339 0.79 13.50 18.73
C VAL A 339 0.01 14.25 17.66
N ASP A 340 -0.69 15.31 18.07
CA ASP A 340 -1.42 16.18 17.13
C ASP A 340 -0.47 17.15 16.42
N TRP A 341 -0.78 17.46 15.16
CA TRP A 341 0.02 18.40 14.38
C TRP A 341 0.17 19.78 15.05
N SER A 342 -0.83 20.26 15.77
CA SER A 342 -0.75 21.54 16.49
C SER A 342 0.37 21.56 17.53
N ALA A 343 0.61 20.44 18.23
CA ALA A 343 1.71 20.33 19.19
C ALA A 343 3.07 20.36 18.48
N VAL A 344 3.18 19.69 17.33
CA VAL A 344 4.39 19.67 16.50
C VAL A 344 4.69 21.06 15.92
N GLN A 345 3.67 21.73 15.38
CA GLN A 345 3.77 23.06 14.80
C GLN A 345 4.14 24.11 15.85
N SER A 346 3.52 24.06 17.04
CA SER A 346 3.88 24.96 18.14
C SER A 346 5.34 24.79 18.53
N PHE A 347 5.80 23.53 18.64
CA PHE A 347 7.18 23.23 18.98
C PHE A 347 8.17 23.68 17.90
N GLU A 348 7.86 23.49 16.61
CA GLU A 348 8.68 24.00 15.50
C GLU A 348 8.80 25.54 15.54
N ALA A 349 7.69 26.24 15.80
CA ALA A 349 7.68 27.69 15.96
C ALA A 349 8.55 28.15 17.15
N ASP A 350 8.47 27.43 18.28
CA ASP A 350 9.28 27.72 19.46
C ASP A 350 10.78 27.53 19.18
N ILE A 351 11.17 26.46 18.47
CA ILE A 351 12.57 26.22 18.08
C ILE A 351 13.09 27.35 17.18
N ASN A 352 12.31 27.76 16.18
CA ASN A 352 12.68 28.81 15.24
C ASN A 352 12.87 30.15 15.95
N LYS A 353 12.00 30.47 16.93
CA LYS A 353 12.09 31.69 17.73
C LYS A 353 13.39 31.78 18.53
N VAL A 354 13.87 30.65 19.06
CA VAL A 354 15.10 30.60 19.89
C VAL A 354 16.36 30.32 19.08
N GLY A 355 16.24 30.06 17.78
CA GLY A 355 17.38 29.87 16.87
C GLY A 355 18.18 28.59 17.12
N LEU A 356 17.55 27.56 17.69
CA LEU A 356 18.23 26.29 18.04
C LEU A 356 18.26 25.26 16.91
N LEU A 357 17.54 25.46 15.79
CA LEU A 357 17.74 24.72 14.55
C LEU A 357 17.84 25.73 13.43
N ARG A 358 18.93 25.69 12.65
CA ARG A 358 19.13 26.51 11.44
C ARG A 358 19.48 25.60 10.28
#